data_AF-A0A4P9W514-F1
#
_entry.id   AF-A0A4P9W514-F1
#
_cell.length_a   1.000
_cell.length_b   1.000
_cell.length_c   1.000
_cell.angle_alpha   90.00
_cell.angle_beta   90.00
_cell.angle_gamma   90.00
#
_symmetry.space_group_name_H-M   'P 1'
#
loop_
_entity.id
_entity.type
_entity.pdbx_description
1 polymer ?
#
loop_
_entity_poly.entity_id
_entity_poly.type
_entity_poly.pdbx_seq_one_letter_code
_entity_poly.pdbx_strand_id
1 'polypeptide(L)'
;GAGKSICFQLPALCHKPDKSGRKGLTVVVSPLLSLMKDQVESLRKKSVAAAALTTNTEYEEARKIMRDMQTGELRLLYVSPER
;
A
#
# COMPACT_ATOMS: atom_id res chain seq x y z
N GLY A 1 5.86 15.43 6.64
CA GLY A 1 4.58 14.98 6.07
C GLY A 1 3.82 13.92 6.87
N ALA A 2 4.16 13.67 8.15
CA ALA A 2 3.55 12.57 8.93
C ALA A 2 2.09 12.85 9.38
N GLY A 3 1.75 14.11 9.67
CA GLY A 3 0.40 14.45 10.13
C GLY A 3 -0.69 14.34 9.06
N LYS A 4 -0.34 14.37 7.77
CA LYS A 4 -1.31 14.21 6.67
C LYS A 4 -1.47 12.75 6.26
N SER A 5 -0.42 11.93 6.41
CA SER A 5 -0.47 10.54 5.98
C SER A 5 -1.42 9.68 6.80
N ILE A 6 -1.65 10.05 8.06
CA ILE A 6 -2.64 9.39 8.93
C ILE A 6 -4.05 9.44 8.36
N CYS A 7 -4.40 10.50 7.60
CA CYS A 7 -5.75 10.67 7.04
C CYS A 7 -6.12 9.58 6.03
N PHE A 8 -5.14 8.94 5.39
CA PHE A 8 -5.38 7.79 4.51
C PHE A 8 -4.89 6.46 5.09
N GLN A 9 -3.87 6.47 5.96
CA GLN A 9 -3.35 5.26 6.60
C GLN A 9 -4.29 4.69 7.67
N LEU A 10 -4.88 5.54 8.52
CA LEU A 10 -5.77 5.07 9.58
C LEU A 10 -7.03 4.42 9.00
N PRO A 11 -7.74 5.02 8.02
CA PRO A 11 -8.86 4.35 7.38
C PRO A 11 -8.45 3.03 6.71
N ALA A 12 -7.28 2.95 6.09
CA ALA A 12 -6.81 1.71 5.45
C ALA A 12 -6.72 0.54 6.42
N LEU A 13 -6.34 0.80 7.68
CA LEU A 13 -6.19 -0.21 8.72
C LEU A 13 -7.51 -0.53 9.41
N CYS A 14 -8.34 0.49 9.64
CA CYS A 14 -9.59 0.38 10.39
C CYS A 14 -10.80 -0.06 9.56
N HIS A 15 -10.70 -0.11 8.23
CA HIS A 15 -11.79 -0.59 7.38
C HIS A 15 -12.26 -1.98 7.81
N LYS A 16 -13.56 -2.08 8.11
CA LYS A 16 -14.21 -3.36 8.38
C LYS A 16 -14.27 -4.17 7.09
N PRO A 17 -14.21 -5.51 7.17
CA PRO A 17 -14.47 -6.35 6.02
C PRO A 17 -15.83 -6.01 5.40
N ASP A 18 -15.93 -6.09 4.07
CA ASP A 18 -17.20 -5.93 3.37
C ASP A 18 -18.17 -7.10 3.69
N LYS A 19 -19.37 -7.09 3.08
CA LYS A 19 -20.38 -8.15 3.26
C LYS A 19 -19.89 -9.54 2.84
N SER A 20 -18.83 -9.63 2.05
CA SER A 20 -18.19 -10.88 1.62
C SER A 20 -17.04 -11.32 2.54
N GLY A 21 -16.77 -10.58 3.63
CA GLY A 21 -15.66 -10.86 4.55
C GLY A 21 -14.30 -10.40 4.04
N ARG A 22 -14.24 -9.65 2.93
CA ARG A 22 -12.98 -9.18 2.34
C ARG A 22 -12.56 -7.84 2.92
N LYS A 23 -11.28 -7.72 3.28
CA LYS A 23 -10.66 -6.45 3.68
C LYS A 23 -10.37 -5.61 2.43
N GLY A 24 -10.68 -4.32 2.48
CA GLY A 24 -10.40 -3.40 1.38
C GLY A 24 -8.91 -3.10 1.24
N LEU A 25 -8.48 -2.81 0.01
CA LEU A 25 -7.17 -2.26 -0.31
C LEU A 25 -7.26 -0.73 -0.34
N THR A 26 -6.32 -0.04 0.31
CA THR A 26 -6.14 1.40 0.12
C THR A 26 -5.03 1.66 -0.89
N VAL A 27 -5.34 2.46 -1.91
CA VAL A 27 -4.37 2.90 -2.93
C VAL A 27 -4.02 4.36 -2.67
N VAL A 28 -2.72 4.65 -2.58
CA VAL A 28 -2.19 6.00 -2.39
C VAL A 28 -1.35 6.37 -3.60
N VAL A 29 -1.82 7.33 -4.39
CA VAL A 29 -1.09 7.84 -5.54
C VAL A 29 -0.15 8.97 -5.09
N SER A 30 1.14 8.88 -5.41
CA SER A 30 2.14 9.87 -5.01
C SER A 30 3.27 9.98 -6.03
N PRO A 31 3.69 11.20 -6.42
CA PRO A 31 4.84 11.39 -7.30
C PRO A 31 6.19 11.25 -6.57
N LEU A 32 6.19 11.20 -5.23
CA LEU A 32 7.42 11.26 -4.43
C LEU A 32 7.95 9.86 -4.06
N LEU A 33 8.83 9.30 -4.89
CA LEU A 33 9.38 7.95 -4.72
C LEU A 33 10.07 7.72 -3.37
N SER A 34 10.93 8.64 -2.94
CA SER A 34 11.64 8.52 -1.65
C SER A 34 10.67 8.49 -0.47
N LEU A 35 9.62 9.32 -0.53
CA LEU A 35 8.57 9.32 0.50
C LEU A 35 7.79 8.00 0.49
N MET A 36 7.45 7.47 -0.68
CA MET A 36 6.75 6.18 -0.77
C MET A 36 7.56 5.05 -0.12
N LYS A 37 8.87 5.01 -0.38
CA LYS A 37 9.79 4.03 0.23
C LYS A 37 9.79 4.14 1.75
N ASP A 38 10.01 5.33 2.28
CA ASP A 38 10.04 5.57 3.74
C ASP A 38 8.71 5.18 4.41
N GLN A 39 7.58 5.50 3.77
CA GLN A 39 6.25 5.16 4.29
C GLN A 39 5.99 3.65 4.26
N VAL A 40 6.34 2.95 3.18
CA VAL A 40 6.19 1.49 3.09
C VAL A 40 7.06 0.79 4.14
N GLU A 41 8.32 1.20 4.30
CA GLU A 41 9.20 0.65 5.33
C GLU A 41 8.65 0.89 6.74
N SER A 42 8.14 2.10 7.02
CA SER A 42 7.52 2.42 8.32
C SER A 42 6.28 1.58 8.61
N LEU A 43 5.44 1.33 7.61
CA LEU A 43 4.25 0.50 7.72
C LEU A 43 4.61 -0.98 7.92
N ARG A 44 5.56 -1.51 7.15
CA ARG A 44 6.05 -2.89 7.30
C ARG A 44 6.65 -3.14 8.68
N LYS A 45 7.40 -2.17 9.24
CA LYS A 45 7.91 -2.23 10.63
C LYS A 45 6.80 -2.34 11.69
N LYS A 46 5.58 -1.90 11.37
CA LYS A 46 4.37 -2.04 12.21
C LYS A 46 3.54 -3.26 11.84
N SER A 47 4.11 -4.21 11.09
CA SER A 47 3.44 -5.41 10.58
C SER A 47 2.23 -5.12 9.69
N VAL A 48 2.20 -3.94 9.05
CA VAL A 48 1.19 -3.61 8.04
C VAL A 48 1.68 -4.13 6.69
N ALA A 49 0.84 -4.94 6.04
CA ALA A 49 1.06 -5.39 4.67
C ALA A 49 0.94 -4.19 3.70
N ALA A 50 2.07 -3.56 3.42
CA ALA A 50 2.18 -2.41 2.53
C ALA A 50 3.23 -2.64 1.43
N ALA A 51 3.01 -2.06 0.26
CA ALA A 51 3.93 -2.13 -0.87
C ALA A 51 3.92 -0.84 -1.70
N ALA A 52 4.91 -0.70 -2.58
CA ALA A 52 4.98 0.37 -3.56
C ALA A 52 5.17 -0.22 -4.97
N LEU A 53 4.36 0.24 -5.93
CA LEU A 53 4.47 -0.04 -7.35
C LEU A 53 4.92 1.22 -8.06
N THR A 54 6.16 1.20 -8.56
CA THR A 54 6.84 2.34 -9.19
C THR A 54 7.55 1.88 -10.45
N THR A 55 7.95 2.78 -11.35
CA THR A 55 8.78 2.42 -12.53
C THR A 55 9.99 1.55 -12.16
N ASN A 56 10.58 1.78 -10.98
CA ASN A 56 11.75 1.05 -10.48
C ASN A 56 11.42 -0.31 -9.84
N THR A 57 10.14 -0.70 -9.74
CA THR A 57 9.75 -1.99 -9.18
C THR A 57 10.09 -3.12 -10.16
N GLU A 58 10.96 -4.02 -9.72
CA GLU A 58 11.36 -5.21 -10.46
C GLU A 58 10.16 -6.14 -10.76
N TYR A 59 10.27 -6.91 -11.84
CA TYR A 59 9.18 -7.75 -12.34
C TYR A 59 8.69 -8.77 -11.29
N GLU A 60 9.61 -9.41 -10.56
CA GLU A 60 9.24 -10.42 -9.55
C GLU A 60 8.49 -9.81 -8.37
N GLU A 61 8.94 -8.65 -7.87
CA GLU A 61 8.26 -7.93 -6.80
C GLU A 61 6.90 -7.41 -7.29
N ALA A 62 6.80 -6.88 -8.50
CA ALA A 62 5.51 -6.50 -9.08
C ALA A 62 4.55 -7.69 -9.15
N ARG A 63 5.03 -8.87 -9.58
CA ARG A 63 4.23 -10.09 -9.61
C ARG A 63 3.80 -10.55 -8.22
N LYS A 64 4.64 -10.37 -7.20
CA LYS A 64 4.29 -10.64 -5.81
C LYS A 64 3.22 -9.66 -5.31
N ILE A 65 3.41 -8.35 -5.52
CA ILE A 65 2.43 -7.31 -5.14
C ILE A 65 1.07 -7.59 -5.77
N MET A 66 1.03 -7.96 -7.04
CA MET A 66 -0.23 -8.28 -7.74
C MET A 66 -0.92 -9.51 -7.13
N ARG A 67 -0.16 -10.54 -6.72
CA ARG A 67 -0.70 -11.70 -6.00
C ARG A 67 -1.25 -11.31 -4.64
N ASP A 68 -0.47 -10.61 -3.83
CA ASP A 68 -0.86 -10.15 -2.48
C ASP A 68 -2.12 -9.25 -2.53
N MET A 69 -2.27 -8.48 -3.62
CA MET A 69 -3.46 -7.68 -3.90
C MET A 69 -4.69 -8.55 -4.21
N GLN A 70 -4.54 -9.57 -5.06
CA GLN A 70 -5.63 -10.47 -5.45
C GLN A 70 -6.10 -11.35 -4.29
N THR A 71 -5.19 -11.77 -3.40
CA THR A 71 -5.51 -12.57 -2.22
C THR A 71 -6.08 -11.73 -1.07
N GLY A 72 -6.01 -10.40 -1.15
CA GLY A 72 -6.45 -9.49 -0.09
C GLY A 72 -5.50 -9.43 1.12
N GLU A 73 -4.28 -9.93 0.97
CA GLU A 73 -3.23 -9.85 1.98
C GLU A 73 -2.65 -8.44 2.07
N LEU A 74 -2.63 -7.71 0.95
CA LEU A 74 -2.16 -6.33 0.90
C LEU A 74 -3.21 -5.33 1.44
N ARG A 75 -2.79 -4.48 2.38
CA ARG A 75 -3.66 -3.45 2.98
C ARG A 75 -3.46 -2.08 2.38
N LEU A 76 -2.24 -1.76 1.96
CA LEU A 76 -1.90 -0.44 1.46
C LEU A 76 -0.91 -0.51 0.30
N LEU A 77 -1.26 0.09 -0.83
CA LEU A 77 -0.43 0.14 -2.03
C LEU A 77 -0.14 1.60 -2.38
N TYR A 78 1.14 1.96 -2.40
CA TYR A 78 1.58 3.22 -3.01
C TYR A 78 1.83 3.02 -4.50
N VAL A 79 1.32 3.92 -5.34
CA VAL A 79 1.49 3.86 -6.80
C VAL A 79 2.03 5.19 -7.31
N SER A 80 3.05 5.14 -8.18
CA SER A 80 3.53 6.31 -8.91
C SER A 80 2.56 6.62 -10.07
N PRO A 81 2.18 7.89 -10.33
CA PRO A 81 1.24 8.25 -11.41
C PRO A 81 1.59 7.72 -12.80
N GLU A 82 2.85 7.43 -13.05
CA GLU A 82 3.39 6.96 -14.32
C GLU A 82 3.21 5.43 -14.53
N ARG A 83 2.57 4.74 -13.58
CA ARG A 83 2.28 3.30 -13.62
C ARG A 83 0.79 2.99 -13.58
#